data_AF-A0A0S8A9Z2-F1
#
_entry.id   AF-A0A0S8A9Z2-F1
#
_cell.length_a   1.000
_cell.length_b   1.000
_cell.length_c   1.000
_cell.angle_alpha   90.00
_cell.angle_beta   90.00
_cell.angle_gamma   90.00
#
_symmetry.space_group_name_H-M   'P 1'
#
loop_
_entity.id
_entity.type
_entity.pdbx_description
1 polymer ?
#
loop_
_entity_poly.entity_id
_entity_poly.type
_entity_poly.pdbx_seq_one_letter_code
_entity_poly.pdbx_strand_id
1 'polypeptide(L)'
;AMLGVPGCATCHQNHEVVRATDAMLGLEDGAVCARCHSAGDAGGEAAATMRAQIDSLNRAFAAADSILLRAERAGMEVSQALVDLGGANNSGIQARAAMHAFDVAAMTEKIDEGLGVTAQAYRRGQQALGELQFRRTGLAVSVTIILMLIVGLLLRIRLIERQEPTA
;
A
#
# COMPACT_ATOMS: atom_id res chain seq x y z
N ALA A 1 32.64 17.38 -20.55
CA ALA A 1 31.39 17.69 -19.83
C ALA A 1 31.43 19.17 -19.43
N MET A 2 30.53 20.00 -19.97
CA MET A 2 30.55 21.46 -19.77
C MET A 2 29.83 21.93 -18.49
N LEU A 3 29.32 21.02 -17.64
CA LEU A 3 28.49 21.36 -16.47
C LEU A 3 28.87 20.61 -15.18
N GLY A 4 30.02 19.93 -15.12
CA GLY A 4 30.44 19.19 -13.91
C GLY A 4 29.63 17.93 -13.57
N VAL A 5 28.56 17.64 -14.32
CA VAL A 5 27.74 16.43 -14.17
C VAL A 5 27.95 15.48 -15.37
N PRO A 6 27.93 14.15 -15.18
CA PRO A 6 27.99 13.19 -16.29
C PRO A 6 26.83 13.40 -17.28
N GLY A 7 27.09 13.10 -18.56
CA GLY A 7 26.02 13.13 -19.57
C GLY A 7 25.07 11.95 -19.40
N CYS A 8 23.84 12.06 -19.92
CA CYS A 8 22.80 11.02 -19.78
C CYS A 8 23.30 9.62 -20.19
N ALA A 9 24.10 9.56 -21.24
CA ALA A 9 24.65 8.33 -21.81
C ALA A 9 25.64 7.58 -20.90
N THR A 10 26.21 8.26 -19.90
CA THR A 10 27.09 7.64 -18.91
C THR A 10 26.34 6.53 -18.16
N CYS A 11 25.05 6.74 -17.89
CA CYS A 11 24.20 5.79 -17.18
C CYS A 11 23.27 5.03 -18.14
N HIS A 12 22.68 5.70 -19.13
CA HIS A 12 21.58 5.17 -19.95
C HIS A 12 21.97 4.62 -21.33
N GLN A 13 23.27 4.42 -21.59
CA GLN A 13 23.79 4.09 -22.93
C GLN A 13 23.39 5.15 -24.00
N ASN A 14 23.81 4.96 -25.25
CA ASN A 14 23.60 5.94 -26.34
C ASN A 14 22.47 5.57 -27.30
N HIS A 15 22.43 4.32 -27.77
CA HIS A 15 21.58 3.96 -28.92
C HIS A 15 20.56 2.86 -28.63
N GLU A 16 20.63 2.21 -27.46
CA GLU A 16 19.65 1.23 -27.03
C GLU A 16 18.68 1.90 -26.04
N VAL A 17 17.44 2.15 -26.47
CA VAL A 17 16.41 2.74 -25.61
C VAL A 17 15.74 1.60 -24.83
N VAL A 18 16.32 1.25 -23.69
CA VAL A 18 15.75 0.27 -22.76
C VAL A 18 14.85 0.94 -21.73
N ARG A 19 13.83 0.22 -21.27
CA ARG A 19 12.98 0.69 -20.17
C ARG A 19 13.80 0.73 -18.88
N ALA A 20 13.89 1.90 -18.26
CA ALA A 20 14.54 2.03 -16.96
C ALA A 20 13.82 1.20 -15.88
N THR A 21 14.59 0.54 -15.03
CA THR A 21 14.09 -0.24 -13.90
C THR A 21 14.87 0.12 -12.64
N ASP A 22 14.26 -0.12 -11.48
CA ASP A 22 14.89 0.15 -10.18
C ASP A 22 16.15 -0.73 -9.97
N ALA A 23 16.33 -1.82 -10.74
CA ALA A 23 17.55 -2.63 -10.76
C ALA A 23 18.78 -1.87 -11.29
N MET A 24 18.58 -0.79 -12.05
CA MET A 24 19.67 0.08 -12.49
C MET A 24 20.24 0.93 -11.34
N LEU A 25 19.54 1.02 -10.21
CA LEU A 25 19.91 1.80 -9.04
C LEU A 25 20.51 0.92 -7.94
N GLY A 26 21.58 1.40 -7.31
CA GLY A 26 22.27 0.73 -6.22
C GLY A 26 23.67 0.26 -6.62
N LEU A 27 24.11 -0.85 -6.00
CA LEU A 27 25.44 -1.42 -6.19
C LEU A 27 25.42 -2.90 -6.63
N GLU A 28 24.22 -3.46 -6.83
CA GLU A 28 24.03 -4.85 -7.25
C GLU A 28 24.25 -5.04 -8.77
N ASP A 29 24.29 -6.29 -9.21
CA ASP A 29 24.42 -6.63 -10.63
C ASP A 29 23.33 -5.96 -11.47
N GLY A 30 23.76 -5.25 -12.52
CA GLY A 30 22.89 -4.45 -13.38
C GLY A 30 22.78 -2.97 -12.98
N ALA A 31 23.26 -2.59 -11.78
CA ALA A 31 23.26 -1.20 -11.36
C ALA A 31 24.30 -0.36 -12.12
N VAL A 32 23.89 0.83 -12.57
CA VAL A 32 24.76 1.71 -13.37
C VAL A 32 25.75 2.48 -12.51
N CYS A 33 25.41 2.72 -11.24
CA CYS A 33 26.27 3.42 -10.27
C CYS A 33 27.51 2.57 -9.94
N ALA A 34 27.34 1.24 -9.83
CA ALA A 34 28.40 0.27 -9.53
C ALA A 34 29.53 0.22 -10.56
N ARG A 35 29.31 0.80 -11.76
CA ARG A 35 30.33 0.88 -12.81
C ARG A 35 31.50 1.80 -12.43
N CYS A 36 31.24 2.77 -11.55
CA CYS A 36 32.22 3.76 -11.11
C CYS A 36 32.37 3.85 -9.59
N HIS A 37 31.32 3.52 -8.84
CA HIS A 37 31.28 3.62 -7.38
C HIS A 37 31.29 2.24 -6.71
N SER A 38 31.96 2.18 -5.56
CA SER A 38 32.02 1.05 -4.65
C SER A 38 31.26 1.38 -3.36
N ALA A 39 30.91 0.37 -2.56
CA ALA A 39 30.25 0.58 -1.28
C ALA A 39 31.05 1.45 -0.28
N GLY A 40 32.36 1.61 -0.49
CA GLY A 40 33.25 2.35 0.40
C GLY A 40 33.37 3.84 0.11
N ASP A 41 32.74 4.35 -0.96
CA ASP A 41 32.78 5.76 -1.32
C ASP A 41 31.39 6.41 -1.31
N ALA A 42 31.39 7.75 -1.22
CA ALA A 42 30.17 8.53 -1.01
C ALA A 42 29.11 8.33 -2.12
N GLY A 43 29.53 8.09 -3.37
CA GLY A 43 28.59 7.85 -4.45
C GLY A 43 27.93 6.48 -4.36
N GLY A 44 28.67 5.47 -3.89
CA GLY A 44 28.11 4.16 -3.60
C GLY A 44 27.17 4.15 -2.41
N GLU A 45 27.50 4.88 -1.34
CA GLU A 45 26.61 5.08 -0.19
C GLU A 45 25.31 5.79 -0.60
N ALA A 46 25.40 6.84 -1.41
CA ALA A 46 24.24 7.53 -1.96
C ALA A 46 23.38 6.59 -2.83
N ALA A 47 23.99 5.82 -3.72
CA ALA A 47 23.27 4.86 -4.58
C ALA A 47 22.55 3.77 -3.76
N ALA A 48 23.22 3.21 -2.75
CA ALA A 48 22.63 2.22 -1.85
C ALA A 48 21.46 2.81 -1.05
N THR A 49 21.62 4.03 -0.54
CA THR A 49 20.56 4.76 0.17
C THR A 49 19.37 5.02 -0.74
N MET A 50 19.60 5.50 -1.96
CA MET A 50 18.53 5.75 -2.92
C MET A 50 17.77 4.47 -3.26
N ARG A 51 18.48 3.34 -3.46
CA ARG A 51 17.85 2.05 -3.72
C ARG A 51 16.99 1.59 -2.56
N ALA A 52 17.50 1.66 -1.34
CA ALA A 52 16.76 1.25 -0.14
C ALA A 52 15.46 2.05 0.05
N GLN A 53 15.49 3.35 -0.26
CA GLN A 53 14.32 4.23 -0.19
C GLN A 53 13.24 3.86 -1.23
N ILE A 54 13.63 3.63 -2.48
CA ILE A 54 12.70 3.18 -3.54
C ILE A 54 12.08 1.82 -3.17
N ASP A 55 12.89 0.87 -2.70
CA ASP A 55 12.40 -0.43 -2.26
C ASP A 55 11.44 -0.31 -1.07
N SER A 56 11.68 0.64 -0.15
CA SER A 56 10.79 0.94 0.96
C SER A 56 9.42 1.43 0.48
N LEU A 57 9.40 2.41 -0.44
CA LEU A 57 8.16 2.92 -1.02
C LEU A 57 7.40 1.82 -1.78
N ASN A 58 8.11 1.01 -2.58
CA ASN A 58 7.51 -0.10 -3.32
C ASN A 58 6.85 -1.13 -2.37
N ARG A 59 7.52 -1.50 -1.27
CA ARG A 59 6.95 -2.40 -0.26
C ARG A 59 5.75 -1.79 0.44
N ALA A 60 5.82 -0.52 0.84
CA ALA A 60 4.72 0.18 1.50
C ALA A 60 3.49 0.31 0.58
N PHE A 61 3.72 0.61 -0.70
CA PHE A 61 2.69 0.66 -1.72
C PHE A 61 2.00 -0.69 -1.90
N ALA A 62 2.78 -1.77 -2.07
CA ALA A 62 2.22 -3.11 -2.23
C ALA A 62 1.41 -3.57 -0.98
N ALA A 63 1.89 -3.21 0.22
CA ALA A 63 1.16 -3.48 1.46
C ALA A 63 -0.18 -2.71 1.52
N ALA A 64 -0.19 -1.43 1.15
CA ALA A 64 -1.39 -0.60 1.11
C ALA A 64 -2.39 -1.07 0.03
N ASP A 65 -1.90 -1.40 -1.16
CA ASP A 65 -2.72 -1.92 -2.27
C ASP A 65 -3.38 -3.25 -1.89
N SER A 66 -2.60 -4.20 -1.36
CA SER A 66 -3.10 -5.53 -1.00
C SER A 66 -4.20 -5.49 0.07
N ILE A 67 -4.08 -4.62 1.09
CA ILE A 67 -5.10 -4.50 2.13
C ILE A 67 -6.37 -3.81 1.63
N LEU A 68 -6.24 -2.79 0.76
CA LEU A 68 -7.39 -2.13 0.15
C LEU A 68 -8.13 -3.09 -0.78
N LEU A 69 -7.44 -3.84 -1.63
CA LEU A 69 -8.04 -4.87 -2.48
C LEU A 69 -8.74 -5.96 -1.66
N ARG A 70 -8.17 -6.34 -0.51
CA ARG A 70 -8.83 -7.28 0.40
C ARG A 70 -10.11 -6.70 0.99
N ALA A 71 -10.12 -5.42 1.38
CA ALA A 71 -11.30 -4.74 1.89
C ALA A 71 -12.39 -4.59 0.82
N GLU A 72 -12.00 -4.19 -0.40
CA GLU A 72 -12.88 -4.08 -1.57
C GLU A 72 -13.56 -5.43 -1.87
N ARG A 73 -12.79 -6.51 -1.98
CA ARG A 73 -13.34 -7.87 -2.22
C ARG A 73 -14.26 -8.35 -1.10
N ALA A 74 -14.11 -7.80 0.11
CA ALA A 74 -14.98 -8.09 1.23
C ALA A 74 -16.25 -7.21 1.26
N GLY A 75 -16.46 -6.36 0.25
CA GLY A 75 -17.62 -5.49 0.10
C GLY A 75 -17.53 -4.18 0.87
N MET A 76 -16.33 -3.78 1.31
CA MET A 76 -16.12 -2.49 1.98
C MET A 76 -15.86 -1.38 0.97
N GLU A 77 -16.36 -0.18 1.27
CA GLU A 77 -16.10 1.02 0.49
C GLU A 77 -14.64 1.47 0.73
N VAL A 78 -13.83 1.49 -0.33
CA VAL A 78 -12.41 1.91 -0.30
C VAL A 78 -12.00 2.67 -1.57
N SER A 79 -12.94 3.10 -2.40
CA SER A 79 -12.68 3.70 -3.71
C SER A 79 -11.81 4.95 -3.60
N GLN A 80 -12.13 5.84 -2.64
CA GLN A 80 -11.33 7.04 -2.40
C GLN A 80 -9.91 6.70 -1.93
N ALA A 81 -9.75 5.65 -1.10
CA ALA A 81 -8.44 5.24 -0.62
C ALA A 81 -7.56 4.66 -1.76
N LEU A 82 -8.16 3.97 -2.72
CA LEU A 82 -7.47 3.49 -3.93
C LEU A 82 -7.04 4.66 -4.83
N VAL A 83 -7.91 5.66 -5.01
CA VAL A 83 -7.56 6.89 -5.75
C VAL A 83 -6.42 7.63 -5.07
N ASP A 84 -6.51 7.83 -3.75
CA ASP A 84 -5.47 8.50 -2.96
C ASP A 84 -4.13 7.75 -3.02
N LEU A 85 -4.15 6.40 -2.99
CA LEU A 85 -2.95 5.57 -3.13
C LEU A 85 -2.23 5.82 -4.48
N GLY A 86 -2.96 6.21 -5.53
CA GLY A 86 -2.37 6.65 -6.80
C GLY A 86 -1.40 7.83 -6.64
N GLY A 87 -1.58 8.67 -5.62
CA GLY A 87 -0.64 9.73 -5.25
C GLY A 87 0.74 9.20 -4.86
N ALA A 88 0.82 8.06 -4.18
CA ALA A 88 2.10 7.44 -3.84
C ALA A 88 2.85 6.93 -5.07
N ASN A 89 2.14 6.40 -6.08
CA ASN A 89 2.75 6.03 -7.35
C ASN A 89 3.33 7.26 -8.07
N ASN A 90 2.61 8.38 -8.06
CA ASN A 90 3.11 9.64 -8.60
C ASN A 90 4.36 10.14 -7.86
N SER A 91 4.37 10.09 -6.53
CA SER A 91 5.57 10.39 -5.73
C SER A 91 6.75 9.48 -6.09
N GLY A 92 6.52 8.19 -6.35
CA GLY A 92 7.56 7.27 -6.84
C GLY A 92 8.09 7.63 -8.23
N ILE A 93 7.25 8.14 -9.13
CA ILE A 93 7.69 8.67 -10.44
C ILE A 93 8.56 9.92 -10.23
N GLN A 94 8.14 10.84 -9.35
CA GLN A 94 8.91 12.05 -9.04
C GLN A 94 10.25 11.74 -8.35
N ALA A 95 10.28 10.78 -7.42
CA ALA A 95 11.51 10.31 -6.80
C ALA A 95 12.49 9.77 -7.85
N ARG A 96 11.99 8.98 -8.82
CA ARG A 96 12.83 8.49 -9.93
C ARG A 96 13.39 9.60 -10.82
N ALA A 97 12.61 10.66 -11.04
CA ALA A 97 13.12 11.83 -11.75
C ALA A 97 14.18 12.59 -10.93
N ALA A 98 13.93 12.78 -9.63
CA ALA A 98 14.81 13.49 -8.70
C ALA A 98 16.20 12.83 -8.54
N MET A 99 16.31 11.51 -8.75
CA MET A 99 17.60 10.82 -8.76
C MET A 99 18.65 11.43 -9.71
N HIS A 100 18.22 12.03 -10.83
CA HIS A 100 19.14 12.67 -11.78
C HIS A 100 19.81 13.94 -11.22
N ALA A 101 19.32 14.47 -10.11
CA ALA A 101 19.99 15.57 -9.40
C ALA A 101 21.22 15.08 -8.60
N PHE A 102 21.40 13.76 -8.45
CA PHE A 102 22.43 13.14 -7.59
C PHE A 102 22.40 13.66 -6.14
N ASP A 103 21.21 14.09 -5.70
CA ASP A 103 20.95 14.60 -4.37
C ASP A 103 19.97 13.66 -3.67
N VAL A 104 20.49 12.96 -2.65
CA VAL A 104 19.69 12.04 -1.84
C VAL A 104 18.55 12.79 -1.15
N ALA A 105 18.75 14.01 -0.67
CA ALA A 105 17.75 14.76 0.07
C ALA A 105 16.54 15.12 -0.82
N ALA A 106 16.79 15.58 -2.05
CA ALA A 106 15.74 15.86 -3.02
C ALA A 106 14.89 14.62 -3.35
N MET A 107 15.52 13.44 -3.41
CA MET A 107 14.79 12.19 -3.60
C MET A 107 14.01 11.79 -2.34
N THR A 108 14.63 11.91 -1.16
CA THR A 108 14.01 11.58 0.13
C THR A 108 12.72 12.35 0.35
N GLU A 109 12.66 13.64 0.00
CA GLU A 109 11.43 14.44 0.09
C GLU A 109 10.25 13.76 -0.66
N LYS A 110 10.49 13.28 -1.88
CA LYS A 110 9.46 12.60 -2.68
C LYS A 110 9.14 11.20 -2.18
N ILE A 111 10.12 10.50 -1.63
CA ILE A 111 9.88 9.20 -0.98
C ILE A 111 8.99 9.38 0.25
N ASP A 112 9.27 10.38 1.09
CA ASP A 112 8.51 10.65 2.32
C ASP A 112 7.07 11.06 2.02
N GLU A 113 6.83 11.88 1.00
CA GLU A 113 5.48 12.18 0.49
C GLU A 113 4.74 10.88 0.12
N GLY A 114 5.37 10.00 -0.64
CA GLY A 114 4.79 8.71 -1.03
C GLY A 114 4.54 7.78 0.16
N LEU A 115 5.48 7.71 1.11
CA LEU A 115 5.34 6.92 2.33
C LEU A 115 4.20 7.43 3.22
N GLY A 116 4.01 8.75 3.31
CA GLY A 116 2.87 9.35 4.00
C GLY A 116 1.53 8.91 3.42
N VAL A 117 1.40 8.94 2.08
CA VAL A 117 0.20 8.50 1.36
C VAL A 117 -0.05 7.00 1.54
N THR A 118 0.97 6.15 1.33
CA THR A 118 0.83 4.69 1.52
C THR A 118 0.44 4.33 2.96
N ALA A 119 1.01 5.00 3.97
CA ALA A 119 0.67 4.79 5.36
C ALA A 119 -0.80 5.16 5.67
N GLN A 120 -1.30 6.26 5.09
CA GLN A 120 -2.70 6.64 5.23
C GLN A 120 -3.63 5.63 4.55
N ALA A 121 -3.32 5.22 3.32
CA ALA A 121 -4.06 4.20 2.58
C ALA A 121 -4.12 2.86 3.34
N TYR A 122 -2.99 2.41 3.88
CA TYR A 122 -2.91 1.20 4.68
C TYR A 122 -3.79 1.27 5.94
N ARG A 123 -3.78 2.40 6.67
CA ARG A 123 -4.67 2.60 7.83
C ARG A 123 -6.14 2.56 7.44
N ARG A 124 -6.53 3.17 6.32
CA ARG A 124 -7.92 3.13 5.83
C ARG A 124 -8.34 1.70 5.47
N GLY A 125 -7.47 0.91 4.85
CA GLY A 125 -7.72 -0.51 4.60
C GLY A 125 -7.93 -1.32 5.88
N GLN A 126 -7.11 -1.08 6.91
CA GLN A 126 -7.29 -1.72 8.22
C GLN A 126 -8.63 -1.32 8.87
N GLN A 127 -8.98 -0.03 8.82
CA GLN A 127 -10.24 0.47 9.36
C GLN A 127 -11.44 -0.15 8.66
N ALA A 128 -11.43 -0.24 7.34
CA ALA A 128 -12.48 -0.88 6.55
C ALA A 128 -12.68 -2.36 6.95
N LEU A 129 -11.59 -3.12 7.10
CA LEU A 129 -11.67 -4.51 7.56
C LEU A 129 -12.14 -4.62 9.02
N GLY A 130 -11.76 -3.69 9.89
CA GLY A 130 -12.26 -3.61 11.26
C GLY A 130 -13.76 -3.33 11.31
N GLU A 131 -14.25 -2.42 10.46
CA GLU A 131 -15.68 -2.12 10.35
C GLU A 131 -16.48 -3.33 9.84
N LEU A 132 -15.95 -4.08 8.88
CA LEU A 132 -16.56 -5.33 8.42
C LEU A 132 -16.76 -6.32 9.57
N GLN A 133 -15.73 -6.50 10.41
CA GLN A 133 -15.80 -7.40 11.56
C GLN A 133 -16.85 -6.93 12.56
N PHE A 134 -16.89 -5.64 12.86
CA PHE A 134 -17.88 -5.04 13.75
C PHE A 134 -19.32 -5.24 13.25
N ARG A 135 -19.57 -5.03 11.95
CA ARG A 135 -20.89 -5.26 11.34
C ARG A 135 -21.31 -6.73 11.44
N ARG A 136 -20.39 -7.66 11.21
CA ARG A 136 -20.67 -9.11 11.30
C ARG A 136 -20.95 -9.56 12.73
N THR A 137 -20.21 -9.09 13.72
CA THR A 137 -20.47 -9.43 15.12
C THR A 137 -21.79 -8.83 15.60
N GLY A 138 -22.07 -7.57 15.27
CA GLY A 138 -23.34 -6.91 15.56
C GLY A 138 -24.54 -7.65 14.97
N LEU A 139 -24.44 -8.07 13.70
CA LEU A 139 -25.48 -8.87 13.04
C LEU A 139 -25.68 -10.24 13.72
N ALA A 140 -24.61 -10.93 14.09
CA ALA A 140 -24.72 -12.22 14.78
C ALA A 140 -25.44 -12.07 16.14
N VAL A 141 -25.13 -11.01 16.89
CA VAL A 141 -25.79 -10.71 18.17
C VAL A 141 -27.27 -10.38 17.95
N SER A 142 -27.60 -9.51 16.99
CA SER A 142 -29.00 -9.13 16.74
C SER A 142 -29.84 -10.31 16.27
N VAL A 143 -29.32 -11.12 15.34
CA VAL A 143 -29.98 -12.35 14.88
C VAL A 143 -30.22 -13.31 16.03
N THR A 144 -29.25 -13.49 16.93
CA THR A 144 -29.40 -14.36 18.11
C THR A 144 -30.54 -13.90 19.02
N ILE A 145 -30.60 -12.60 19.32
CA ILE A 145 -31.66 -12.02 20.16
C ILE A 145 -33.03 -12.20 19.48
N ILE A 146 -33.13 -11.88 18.19
CA ILE A 146 -34.37 -12.05 17.42
C ILE A 146 -34.84 -13.51 17.43
N LEU A 147 -33.93 -14.47 17.20
CA LEU A 147 -34.25 -15.89 17.25
C LEU A 147 -34.71 -16.34 18.64
N MET A 148 -34.08 -15.83 19.70
CA MET A 148 -34.49 -16.12 21.08
C MET A 148 -35.91 -15.61 21.35
N LEU A 149 -36.25 -14.41 20.88
CA LEU A 149 -37.60 -13.85 20.99
C LEU A 149 -38.64 -14.67 20.20
N ILE A 150 -38.30 -15.09 18.97
CA ILE A 150 -39.17 -15.94 18.15
C ILE A 150 -39.43 -17.28 18.86
N VAL A 151 -38.38 -17.94 19.36
CA VAL A 151 -38.52 -19.20 20.10
C VAL A 151 -39.36 -19.00 21.36
N GLY A 152 -39.13 -17.93 22.12
CA GLY A 152 -39.93 -17.58 23.29
C GLY A 152 -41.42 -17.39 22.96
N LEU A 153 -41.72 -16.69 21.86
CA LEU A 153 -43.09 -16.49 21.40
C LEU A 153 -43.76 -17.82 21.01
N LEU A 154 -43.07 -18.67 20.24
CA LEU A 154 -43.56 -19.99 19.82
C LEU A 154 -43.82 -20.91 21.02
N LEU A 155 -42.93 -20.92 22.01
CA LEU A 155 -43.12 -21.68 23.26
C LEU A 155 -44.34 -21.16 24.03
N ARG A 156 -44.55 -19.85 24.08
CA ARG A 156 -45.71 -19.29 24.79
C ARG A 156 -47.01 -19.62 24.09
N ILE A 157 -47.08 -19.52 22.76
CA ILE A 157 -48.26 -19.92 21.97
C ILE A 157 -48.63 -21.38 22.28
N ARG A 158 -47.66 -22.30 22.20
CA ARG A 158 -47.87 -23.72 22.53
C ARG A 158 -48.33 -23.96 23.97
N LEU A 159 -47.90 -23.11 24.92
CA LEU A 159 -48.33 -23.23 26.31
C LEU A 159 -49.79 -22.78 26.49
N ILE A 160 -50.26 -21.79 25.73
CA ILE A 160 -51.65 -21.32 25.73
C ILE A 160 -52.55 -22.37 25.07
N GLU A 161 -52.18 -22.89 23.90
CA GLU A 161 -52.95 -23.92 23.20
C GLU A 161 -53.15 -25.19 24.03
N ARG A 162 -52.17 -25.56 24.87
CA ARG A 162 -52.30 -26.68 25.81
C ARG A 162 -53.24 -26.41 26.98
N GLN A 163 -53.51 -25.14 27.30
CA GLN A 163 -54.38 -24.73 28.39
C GLN A 163 -55.84 -24.57 27.96
N GLU A 164 -56.13 -24.47 26.66
CA GLU A 164 -57.49 -24.54 26.11
C GLU A 164 -57.89 -26.00 25.88
N PRO A 165 -58.84 -26.58 26.65
CA PRO A 165 -59.44 -27.85 26.29
C PRO A 165 -60.31 -27.59 25.05
N THR A 166 -60.06 -28.32 23.97
CA THR A 166 -61.00 -28.42 22.85
C THR A 166 -62.38 -28.78 23.40
N ALA A 167 -63.31 -27.82 23.34
CA ALA A 167 -64.74 -28.04 23.53
C ALA A 167 -65.33 -28.81 22.35
#